data_AF-A0A1H9FY18-F1
#
_entry.id   AF-A0A1H9FY18-F1
#
_cell.length_a   1.000
_cell.length_b   1.000
_cell.length_c   1.000
_cell.angle_alpha   90.00
_cell.angle_beta   90.00
_cell.angle_gamma   90.00
#
_symmetry.space_group_name_H-M   'P 1'
#
loop_
_entity.id
_entity.type
_entity.pdbx_description
1 polymer ?
#
loop_
_entity_poly.entity_id
_entity_poly.type
_entity_poly.pdbx_seq_one_letter_code
_entity_poly.pdbx_strand_id
1 'polypeptide(L)'
;MFSLTAKSLLAAALVTGLALANPVAAQDFPPAKLSLVAANGDALDYTVSDASIYLSTTAAYEGTPAATELTLSLSTIAPMNAELLGWASQADGKSKTDYGLVLVTTTTDADGTDREVRYEISGATVNSISTSVSTYATQTVSLSLTGGKLVLDGVAMN
;
A
#
# COMPACT_ATOMS: atom_id res chain seq x y z
N MET A 1 48.33 -48.04 31.42
CA MET A 1 46.93 -47.59 31.45
C MET A 1 46.89 -46.27 32.20
N PHE A 2 46.69 -45.18 31.45
CA PHE A 2 46.66 -43.80 31.95
C PHE A 2 45.24 -43.41 32.38
N SER A 3 45.12 -42.58 33.41
CA SER A 3 44.03 -41.60 33.50
C SER A 3 44.46 -40.44 34.41
N LEU A 4 44.87 -39.33 33.79
CA LEU A 4 44.90 -38.00 34.39
C LEU A 4 43.51 -37.39 34.23
N THR A 5 42.83 -37.05 35.32
CA THR A 5 41.68 -36.14 35.28
C THR A 5 42.14 -34.74 35.62
N ALA A 6 42.33 -33.93 34.57
CA ALA A 6 42.61 -32.51 34.65
C ALA A 6 41.39 -31.75 35.19
N LYS A 7 41.61 -30.91 36.20
CA LYS A 7 40.69 -29.84 36.60
C LYS A 7 40.95 -28.63 35.69
N SER A 8 40.03 -28.34 34.77
CA SER A 8 40.01 -27.09 34.02
C SER A 8 39.13 -26.04 34.72
N LEU A 9 39.70 -24.85 34.87
CA LEU A 9 39.08 -23.59 35.30
C LEU A 9 38.09 -23.05 34.26
N LEU A 10 37.32 -22.02 34.69
CA LEU A 10 36.56 -21.01 33.91
C LEU A 10 35.25 -21.51 33.27
N ALA A 11 34.14 -20.76 33.22
CA ALA A 11 33.87 -19.35 33.46
C ALA A 11 32.38 -19.18 33.85
N ALA A 12 32.08 -18.17 34.67
CA ALA A 12 30.71 -17.73 34.90
C ALA A 12 30.13 -17.13 33.60
N ALA A 13 29.14 -17.79 33.02
CA ALA A 13 28.38 -17.28 31.89
C ALA A 13 27.27 -16.36 32.41
N LEU A 14 27.45 -15.06 32.15
CA LEU A 14 26.49 -13.99 32.34
C LEU A 14 25.45 -14.08 31.21
N VAL A 15 24.27 -14.68 31.43
CA VAL A 15 23.17 -14.63 30.45
C VAL A 15 21.83 -14.64 31.21
N THR A 16 21.12 -13.51 31.18
CA THR A 16 19.76 -13.36 30.64
C THR A 16 19.18 -12.01 31.08
N GLY A 17 19.49 -10.98 30.30
CA GLY A 17 18.70 -9.75 30.22
C GLY A 17 18.14 -9.62 28.81
N LEU A 18 17.36 -10.60 28.36
CA LEU A 18 16.57 -10.47 27.14
C LEU A 18 15.20 -9.96 27.58
N ALA A 19 15.01 -8.65 27.45
CA ALA A 19 13.68 -8.07 27.45
C ALA A 19 12.84 -8.84 26.42
N LEU A 20 11.69 -9.34 26.87
CA LEU A 20 10.65 -9.90 26.02
C LEU A 20 10.18 -8.78 25.10
N ALA A 21 10.80 -8.64 23.92
CA ALA A 21 10.11 -8.05 22.79
C ALA A 21 8.94 -9.00 22.51
N ASN A 22 7.73 -8.60 22.92
CA ASN A 22 6.52 -9.25 22.43
C ASN A 22 6.64 -9.25 20.90
N PRO A 23 6.76 -10.40 20.23
CA PRO A 23 6.54 -10.41 18.80
C PRO A 23 5.09 -10.00 18.63
N VAL A 24 4.85 -8.80 18.11
CA VAL A 24 3.57 -8.50 17.49
C VAL A 24 3.44 -9.57 16.43
N ALA A 25 2.55 -10.54 16.65
CA ALA A 25 2.25 -11.54 15.64
C ALA A 25 2.00 -10.78 14.34
N ALA A 26 2.67 -11.17 13.25
CA ALA A 26 2.40 -10.59 11.96
C ALA A 26 0.90 -10.78 11.69
N GLN A 27 0.13 -9.71 11.82
CA GLN A 27 -1.28 -9.72 11.46
C GLN A 27 -1.30 -9.87 9.95
N ASP A 28 -1.80 -11.02 9.48
CA ASP A 28 -2.01 -11.28 8.08
C ASP A 28 -3.27 -10.51 7.67
N PHE A 29 -3.09 -9.26 7.26
CA PHE A 29 -4.18 -8.46 6.73
C PHE A 29 -4.49 -8.92 5.31
N PRO A 30 -5.76 -9.08 4.93
CA PRO A 30 -6.10 -9.39 3.55
C PRO A 30 -5.57 -8.25 2.64
N PRO A 31 -5.05 -8.59 1.45
CA PRO A 31 -4.57 -7.58 0.52
C PRO A 31 -5.72 -6.65 0.12
N ALA A 32 -5.39 -5.38 -0.09
CA ALA A 32 -6.36 -4.40 -0.56
C ALA A 32 -6.82 -4.76 -1.97
N LYS A 33 -8.08 -4.45 -2.27
CA LYS A 33 -8.65 -4.58 -3.61
C LYS A 33 -8.56 -3.23 -4.31
N LEU A 34 -8.05 -3.23 -5.52
CA LEU A 34 -7.95 -2.06 -6.39
C LEU A 34 -8.79 -2.31 -7.63
N SER A 35 -9.75 -1.42 -7.91
CA SER A 35 -10.52 -1.45 -9.14
C SER A 35 -10.24 -0.17 -9.93
N LEU A 36 -9.86 -0.33 -11.20
CA LEU A 36 -9.87 0.76 -12.17
C LEU A 36 -11.24 0.76 -12.85
N VAL A 37 -12.04 1.80 -12.62
CA VAL A 37 -13.43 1.89 -13.08
C VAL A 37 -13.51 2.88 -14.24
N ALA A 38 -13.79 2.38 -15.43
CA ALA A 38 -13.97 3.18 -16.63
C ALA A 38 -15.26 3.99 -16.58
N ALA A 39 -15.32 5.08 -17.35
CA ALA A 39 -16.52 5.93 -17.44
C ALA A 39 -17.79 5.21 -17.94
N ASN A 40 -17.64 4.09 -18.66
CA ASN A 40 -18.74 3.25 -19.11
C ASN A 40 -19.21 2.22 -18.05
N GLY A 41 -18.56 2.17 -16.88
CA GLY A 41 -18.86 1.26 -15.79
C GLY A 41 -18.07 -0.05 -15.78
N ASP A 42 -17.23 -0.29 -16.80
CA ASP A 42 -16.35 -1.47 -16.81
C ASP A 42 -15.29 -1.33 -15.70
N ALA A 43 -15.00 -2.42 -14.99
CA ALA A 43 -14.02 -2.44 -13.91
C ALA A 43 -12.91 -3.45 -14.19
N LEU A 44 -11.67 -3.04 -13.93
CA LEU A 44 -10.50 -3.91 -13.92
C LEU A 44 -10.03 -4.08 -12.48
N ASP A 45 -10.06 -5.31 -11.98
CA ASP A 45 -9.79 -5.61 -10.58
C ASP A 45 -8.38 -6.18 -10.37
N TYR A 46 -7.74 -5.70 -9.31
CA TYR A 46 -6.38 -6.03 -8.91
C TYR A 46 -6.30 -6.19 -7.39
N THR A 47 -5.27 -6.89 -6.93
CA THR A 47 -4.89 -6.96 -5.53
C THR A 47 -3.66 -6.10 -5.28
N VAL A 48 -3.61 -5.43 -4.14
CA VAL A 48 -2.48 -4.59 -3.71
C VAL A 48 -2.03 -5.05 -2.34
N SER A 49 -0.74 -5.35 -2.18
CA SER A 49 -0.24 -5.82 -0.88
C SER A 49 -0.05 -4.68 0.11
N ASP A 50 0.31 -3.50 -0.36
CA ASP A 50 0.50 -2.33 0.50
C ASP A 50 0.04 -1.05 -0.19
N ALA A 51 -0.66 -0.22 0.56
CA ALA A 51 -1.22 1.04 0.08
C ALA A 51 -1.01 2.12 1.13
N SER A 52 -0.39 3.22 0.72
CA SER A 52 -0.14 4.40 1.56
C SER A 52 -0.82 5.61 0.95
N ILE A 53 -1.66 6.28 1.74
CA ILE A 53 -2.42 7.46 1.34
C ILE A 53 -1.96 8.64 2.18
N TYR A 54 -1.59 9.73 1.51
CA TYR A 54 -1.22 10.99 2.16
C TYR A 54 -2.12 12.11 1.66
N LEU A 55 -2.74 12.81 2.61
CA LEU A 55 -3.50 14.03 2.35
C LEU A 55 -2.82 15.20 3.06
N SER A 56 -2.61 16.28 2.31
CA SER A 56 -2.14 17.56 2.85
C SER A 56 -3.14 18.65 2.50
N THR A 57 -3.60 19.37 3.51
CA THR A 57 -4.53 20.49 3.34
C THR A 57 -3.85 21.79 3.72
N THR A 58 -3.85 22.76 2.82
CA THR A 58 -3.39 24.12 3.07
C THR A 58 -4.61 25.04 3.22
N ALA A 59 -4.69 25.76 4.33
CA ALA A 59 -5.76 26.72 4.57
C ALA A 59 -5.66 27.90 3.62
N ALA A 60 -6.81 28.48 3.27
CA ALA A 60 -6.86 29.72 2.52
C ALA A 60 -6.22 30.87 3.31
N TYR A 61 -5.50 31.74 2.62
CA TYR A 61 -5.00 33.01 3.15
C TYR A 61 -5.04 34.07 2.04
N GLU A 62 -4.79 35.35 2.35
CA GLU A 62 -4.99 36.47 1.41
C GLU A 62 -4.49 36.19 -0.02
N GLY A 63 -5.44 36.16 -0.97
CA GLY A 63 -5.17 35.90 -2.39
C GLY A 63 -4.89 34.45 -2.78
N THR A 64 -4.83 33.53 -1.82
CA THR A 64 -4.52 32.10 -2.03
C THR A 64 -5.69 31.22 -1.55
N PRO A 65 -6.38 30.52 -2.47
CA PRO A 65 -7.42 29.56 -2.09
C PRO A 65 -6.88 28.42 -1.22
N ALA A 66 -7.76 27.80 -0.44
CA ALA A 66 -7.43 26.55 0.21
C ALA A 66 -7.14 25.48 -0.86
N ALA A 67 -6.19 24.60 -0.57
CA ALA A 67 -5.80 23.53 -1.47
C ALA A 67 -5.67 22.22 -0.69
N THR A 68 -6.04 21.11 -1.34
CA THR A 68 -5.82 19.77 -0.81
C THR A 68 -5.07 18.96 -1.83
N GLU A 69 -3.93 18.41 -1.42
CA GLU A 69 -3.09 17.53 -2.22
C GLU A 69 -3.26 16.09 -1.72
N LEU A 70 -3.52 15.17 -2.66
CA LEU A 70 -3.60 13.74 -2.41
C LEU A 70 -2.46 13.04 -3.12
N THR A 71 -1.65 12.29 -2.36
CA THR A 71 -0.66 11.36 -2.90
C THR A 71 -1.01 9.94 -2.48
N LEU A 72 -0.94 9.01 -3.43
CA LEU A 72 -1.15 7.58 -3.20
C LEU A 72 0.07 6.81 -3.69
N SER A 73 0.53 5.87 -2.87
CA SER A 73 1.56 4.90 -3.21
C SER A 73 0.99 3.50 -3.06
N LEU A 74 1.04 2.72 -4.13
CA LEU A 74 0.55 1.34 -4.20
C LEU A 74 1.73 0.42 -4.51
N SER A 75 1.86 -0.66 -3.75
CA SER A 75 2.94 -1.63 -3.94
C SER A 75 2.39 -3.01 -4.21
N THR A 76 3.08 -3.74 -5.08
CA THR A 76 2.83 -5.16 -5.32
C THR A 76 1.44 -5.40 -5.94
N ILE A 77 1.04 -4.55 -6.89
CA ILE A 77 -0.21 -4.67 -7.63
C ILE A 77 -0.15 -5.90 -8.54
N ALA A 78 -1.15 -6.78 -8.45
CA ALA A 78 -1.24 -8.01 -9.22
C ALA A 78 -2.68 -8.29 -9.70
N PRO A 79 -2.87 -8.98 -10.85
CA PRO A 79 -1.82 -9.38 -11.79
C PRO A 79 -1.31 -8.20 -12.64
N MET A 80 -0.03 -8.22 -12.99
CA MET A 80 0.49 -7.29 -14.00
C MET A 80 -0.01 -7.70 -15.39
N ASN A 81 -0.80 -6.84 -16.05
CA ASN A 81 -1.35 -7.06 -17.38
C ASN A 81 -1.24 -5.82 -18.29
N ALA A 82 -1.55 -5.98 -19.58
CA ALA A 82 -1.42 -4.90 -20.56
C ALA A 82 -2.39 -3.72 -20.31
N GLU A 83 -3.51 -3.98 -19.65
CA GLU A 83 -4.50 -2.95 -19.32
C GLU A 83 -3.99 -2.07 -18.18
N LEU A 84 -3.48 -2.68 -17.10
CA LEU A 84 -2.86 -2.00 -15.97
C LEU A 84 -1.68 -1.15 -16.44
N LEU A 85 -0.78 -1.74 -17.22
CA LEU A 85 0.38 -1.02 -17.77
C LEU A 85 -0.05 0.08 -18.74
N GLY A 86 -1.07 -0.18 -19.55
CA GLY A 86 -1.64 0.80 -20.47
C GLY A 86 -2.22 2.00 -19.74
N TRP A 87 -3.04 1.77 -18.72
CA TRP A 87 -3.59 2.84 -17.87
C TRP A 87 -2.47 3.55 -17.10
N ALA A 88 -1.59 2.80 -16.43
CA ALA A 88 -0.54 3.37 -15.59
C ALA A 88 0.44 4.22 -16.39
N SER A 89 0.76 3.82 -17.63
CA SER A 89 1.63 4.61 -18.53
C SER A 89 1.08 5.99 -18.83
N GLN A 90 -0.25 6.16 -18.74
CA GLN A 90 -0.98 7.37 -19.13
C GLN A 90 -0.51 7.95 -20.47
N ALA A 91 -0.10 7.07 -21.39
CA ALA A 91 0.35 7.44 -22.73
C ALA A 91 -0.81 8.06 -23.52
N ASP A 92 -0.48 8.90 -24.50
CA ASP A 92 -1.45 9.65 -25.30
C ASP A 92 -2.58 8.74 -25.83
N GLY A 93 -3.83 9.11 -25.50
CA GLY A 93 -5.04 8.38 -25.89
C GLY A 93 -5.60 7.37 -24.88
N LYS A 94 -4.93 7.15 -23.73
CA LYS A 94 -5.49 6.44 -22.58
C LYS A 94 -5.63 7.43 -21.43
N SER A 95 -6.75 8.13 -21.35
CA SER A 95 -6.87 9.37 -20.57
C SER A 95 -6.71 9.13 -19.07
N LYS A 96 -6.09 10.12 -18.41
CA LYS A 96 -6.04 10.33 -16.96
C LYS A 96 -7.43 10.43 -16.31
N THR A 97 -8.45 10.68 -17.13
CA THR A 97 -9.86 10.84 -16.74
C THR A 97 -10.73 9.64 -17.10
N ASP A 98 -10.22 8.69 -17.87
CA ASP A 98 -11.05 7.57 -18.37
C ASP A 98 -11.38 6.59 -17.26
N TYR A 99 -10.53 6.53 -16.22
CA TYR A 99 -10.68 5.63 -15.09
C TYR A 99 -10.69 6.39 -13.76
N GLY A 100 -11.70 6.12 -12.96
CA GLY A 100 -11.63 6.30 -11.51
C GLY A 100 -10.89 5.13 -10.86
N LEU A 101 -10.27 5.39 -9.71
CA LEU A 101 -9.58 4.39 -8.93
C LEU A 101 -10.36 4.15 -7.65
N VAL A 102 -10.74 2.92 -7.40
CA VAL A 102 -11.39 2.50 -6.16
C VAL A 102 -10.44 1.58 -5.41
N LEU A 103 -10.02 1.98 -4.22
CA LEU A 103 -9.25 1.13 -3.32
C LEU A 103 -10.15 0.73 -2.14
N VAL A 104 -10.23 -0.57 -1.87
CA VAL A 104 -10.90 -1.10 -0.69
C VAL A 104 -9.85 -1.79 0.16
N THR A 105 -9.62 -1.27 1.36
CA THR A 105 -8.76 -1.89 2.37
C THR A 105 -9.60 -2.51 3.47
N THR A 106 -9.03 -3.46 4.20
CA THR A 106 -9.63 -3.99 5.43
C THR A 106 -8.85 -3.45 6.60
N THR A 107 -9.56 -2.85 7.55
CA THR A 107 -9.01 -2.38 8.82
C THR A 107 -9.66 -3.15 9.96
N THR A 108 -8.91 -3.44 11.01
CA THR A 108 -9.47 -4.03 12.22
C THR A 108 -9.74 -2.92 13.23
N ASP A 109 -11.00 -2.79 13.66
CA ASP A 109 -11.42 -1.86 14.70
C ASP A 109 -10.86 -2.28 16.07
N ALA A 110 -10.95 -1.37 17.05
CA ALA A 110 -10.42 -1.60 18.40
C ALA A 110 -11.05 -2.80 19.13
N ASP A 111 -12.23 -3.23 18.71
CA ASP A 111 -12.94 -4.40 19.25
C ASP A 111 -12.59 -5.72 18.53
N GLY A 112 -11.70 -5.67 17.53
CA GLY A 112 -11.29 -6.82 16.73
C GLY A 112 -12.18 -7.11 15.52
N THR A 113 -13.16 -6.24 15.23
CA THR A 113 -14.02 -6.40 14.04
C THR A 113 -13.32 -5.89 12.79
N ASP A 114 -13.32 -6.69 11.73
CA ASP A 114 -12.84 -6.23 10.43
C ASP A 114 -13.90 -5.37 9.73
N ARG A 115 -13.44 -4.25 9.19
CA ARG A 115 -14.24 -3.29 8.43
C ARG A 115 -13.57 -3.00 7.10
N GLU A 116 -14.36 -2.94 6.03
CA GLU A 116 -13.90 -2.41 4.76
C GLU A 116 -13.90 -0.88 4.78
N VAL A 117 -12.81 -0.29 4.29
CA VAL A 117 -12.68 1.15 4.09
C VAL A 117 -12.50 1.40 2.60
N ARG A 118 -13.36 2.24 2.03
CA ARG A 118 -13.44 2.50 0.59
C ARG A 118 -12.93 3.90 0.26
N TYR A 119 -11.94 3.96 -0.62
CA TYR A 119 -11.36 5.17 -1.17
C TYR A 119 -11.68 5.25 -2.66
N GLU A 120 -12.38 6.29 -3.07
CA GLU A 120 -12.68 6.56 -4.48
C GLU A 120 -11.92 7.81 -4.93
N ILE A 121 -11.01 7.61 -5.88
CA ILE A 121 -10.08 8.62 -6.38
C ILE A 121 -10.38 8.87 -7.84
N SER A 122 -10.50 10.14 -8.22
CA SER A 122 -10.69 10.54 -9.62
C SER A 122 -9.66 11.58 -10.05
N GLY A 123 -9.40 11.64 -11.35
CA GLY A 123 -8.35 12.51 -11.91
C GLY A 123 -6.94 12.09 -11.48
N ALA A 124 -6.71 10.78 -11.28
CA ALA A 124 -5.42 10.26 -10.87
C ALA A 124 -4.36 10.49 -11.96
N THR A 125 -3.24 11.10 -11.58
CA THR A 125 -2.05 11.25 -12.43
C THR A 125 -0.93 10.38 -11.88
N VAL A 126 -0.46 9.43 -12.69
CA VAL A 126 0.64 8.55 -12.30
C VAL A 126 1.95 9.30 -12.41
N ASN A 127 2.68 9.37 -11.29
CA ASN A 127 3.95 10.06 -11.16
C ASN A 127 5.13 9.12 -11.45
N SER A 128 5.02 7.86 -11.02
CA SER A 128 6.04 6.85 -11.26
C SER A 128 5.46 5.44 -11.31
N ILE A 129 6.15 4.57 -12.04
CA ILE A 129 5.82 3.15 -12.20
C ILE A 129 7.11 2.36 -12.01
N SER A 130 7.04 1.31 -11.20
CA SER A 130 8.09 0.31 -11.08
C SER A 130 7.48 -1.07 -11.32
N THR A 131 8.17 -1.92 -12.06
CA THR A 131 7.72 -3.28 -12.36
C THR A 131 8.72 -4.28 -11.81
N SER A 132 8.24 -5.28 -11.08
CA SER A 132 9.06 -6.40 -10.62
C SER A 132 8.67 -7.66 -11.38
N VAL A 133 9.66 -8.25 -12.04
CA VAL A 133 9.48 -9.49 -12.81
C VAL A 133 10.47 -10.52 -12.26
N SER A 134 9.92 -11.65 -11.85
CA SER A 134 10.69 -12.80 -11.38
C SER A 134 10.20 -14.05 -12.09
N THR A 135 11.10 -14.96 -12.40
CA THR A 135 10.74 -16.29 -12.91
C THR A 135 10.11 -17.19 -11.85
N TYR A 136 10.23 -16.81 -10.57
CA TYR A 136 9.83 -17.63 -9.43
C TYR A 136 8.79 -16.95 -8.52
N ALA A 137 8.38 -15.73 -8.85
CA ALA A 137 7.39 -14.98 -8.08
C ALA A 137 6.39 -14.30 -9.02
N THR A 138 5.22 -13.97 -8.49
CA THR A 138 4.20 -13.19 -9.20
C THR A 138 4.79 -11.88 -9.68
N GLN A 139 4.50 -11.52 -10.93
CA GLN A 139 4.90 -10.25 -11.50
C GLN A 139 4.02 -9.14 -10.94
N THR A 140 4.63 -8.03 -10.54
CA THR A 140 3.92 -6.97 -9.83
C THR A 140 4.31 -5.60 -10.33
N VAL A 141 3.41 -4.65 -10.07
CA VAL A 141 3.62 -3.22 -10.34
C VAL A 141 3.57 -2.46 -9.02
N SER A 142 4.42 -1.46 -8.87
CA SER A 142 4.28 -0.42 -7.85
C SER A 142 4.07 0.92 -8.52
N LEU A 143 3.15 1.73 -7.99
CA LEU A 143 2.74 3.01 -8.54
C LEU A 143 2.82 4.09 -7.47
N SER A 144 3.25 5.28 -7.87
CA SER A 144 2.99 6.52 -7.14
C SER A 144 2.14 7.43 -8.00
N LEU A 145 1.11 8.03 -7.42
CA LEU A 145 0.18 8.89 -8.15
C LEU A 145 -0.32 10.05 -7.28
N THR A 146 -0.75 11.11 -7.95
CA THR A 146 -1.47 12.23 -7.34
C THR A 146 -2.95 12.14 -7.73
N GLY A 147 -3.85 12.32 -6.77
CA GLY A 147 -5.30 12.32 -7.03
C GLY A 147 -5.87 13.73 -7.19
N GLY A 148 -6.90 13.88 -8.03
CA GLY A 148 -7.65 15.12 -8.16
C GLY A 148 -8.72 15.27 -7.08
N LYS A 149 -9.53 14.24 -6.90
CA LYS A 149 -10.59 14.18 -5.86
C LYS A 149 -10.55 12.84 -5.14
N LEU A 150 -10.83 12.87 -3.83
CA LEU A 150 -11.01 11.72 -2.96
C LEU A 150 -12.39 11.71 -2.29
N VAL A 151 -13.03 10.55 -2.31
CA VAL A 151 -14.19 10.22 -1.47
C VAL A 151 -13.81 9.04 -0.57
N LEU A 152 -13.93 9.21 0.75
CA LEU A 152 -13.67 8.19 1.76
C LEU A 152 -14.98 7.76 2.40
N ASP A 153 -15.40 6.50 2.20
CA ASP A 153 -16.67 5.96 2.71
C ASP A 153 -17.88 6.88 2.42
N GLY A 154 -17.91 7.48 1.22
CA GLY A 154 -18.96 8.41 0.80
C GLY A 154 -18.76 9.87 1.24
N VAL A 155 -17.73 10.17 2.03
CA VAL A 155 -17.39 11.54 2.45
C VAL A 155 -16.36 12.15 1.49
N ALA A 156 -16.71 13.26 0.84
CA ALA A 156 -15.77 14.01 0.02
C ALA A 156 -14.71 14.68 0.90
N MET A 157 -13.43 14.44 0.60
CA MET A 157 -12.30 14.95 1.38
C MET A 157 -11.70 16.23 0.78
N ASN A 158 -11.96 16.50 -0.50
CA ASN A 158 -11.53 17.69 -1.23
C ASN A 158 -12.44 18.03 -2.42
#